data_AF-A0A4U1B2K8-F1
#
_entry.id   AF-A0A4U1B2K8-F1
#
_cell.length_a   1.000
_cell.length_b   1.000
_cell.length_c   1.000
_cell.angle_alpha   90.00
_cell.angle_beta   90.00
_cell.angle_gamma   90.00
#
_symmetry.space_group_name_H-M   'P 1'
#
loop_
_entity.id
_entity.type
_entity.pdbx_description
1 polymer ?
#
loop_
_entity_poly.entity_id
_entity_poly.type
_entity_poly.pdbx_seq_one_letter_code
_entity_poly.pdbx_strand_id
1 'polypeptide(L)'
;MLSRKSSLLTNALAMCCLFLLSTPASAALITLYIDGYNDCAGYFGQGFDSCSIFAADAPEIEISSVIAKFGDGNETNASKYPSIDGSEFSFTPGTSGNWSYTPEGDDPGVRFWVAKAGNGFNLFWEVSDEDFNATDVCNMGTNANTYACMNAALTVTSGYWITPLNRGGQRADLSHLTFYNGEGDVPPQEVPETNSWLLLGVALLSLTVYSRRPCTTD
;
A
#
# COMPACT_ATOMS: atom_id res chain seq x y z
N MET A 1 -20.87 10.23 74.42
CA MET A 1 -21.52 10.57 73.14
C MET A 1 -20.68 11.63 72.44
N LEU A 2 -19.96 11.27 71.38
CA LEU A 2 -19.49 12.18 70.33
C LEU A 2 -19.06 11.30 69.16
N SER A 3 -19.88 11.35 68.12
CA SER A 3 -19.86 10.50 66.93
C SER A 3 -18.83 11.05 65.93
N ARG A 4 -17.81 10.27 65.57
CA ARG A 4 -16.89 10.57 64.47
C ARG A 4 -17.55 10.13 63.16
N LYS A 5 -17.89 11.11 62.32
CA LYS A 5 -18.35 10.88 60.95
C LYS A 5 -17.15 10.83 59.98
N SER A 6 -17.11 9.73 59.23
CA SER A 6 -16.77 9.61 57.81
C SER A 6 -15.47 10.21 57.28
N SER A 7 -14.49 9.33 57.02
CA SER A 7 -13.45 9.54 56.01
C SER A 7 -13.32 8.26 55.19
N LEU A 8 -14.06 8.16 54.09
CA LEU A 8 -14.01 7.07 53.12
C LEU A 8 -14.58 7.63 51.81
N LEU A 9 -13.74 8.26 51.00
CA LEU A 9 -13.99 8.57 49.59
C LEU A 9 -12.68 9.06 48.97
N THR A 10 -11.81 8.12 48.65
CA THR A 10 -10.61 8.34 47.83
C THR A 10 -10.33 7.02 47.13
N ASN A 11 -10.95 6.83 45.97
CA ASN A 11 -10.60 5.83 44.94
C ASN A 11 -11.50 6.09 43.71
N ALA A 12 -11.24 7.20 43.04
CA ALA A 12 -11.76 7.46 41.70
C ALA A 12 -10.60 7.98 40.85
N LEU A 13 -10.55 7.51 39.60
CA LEU A 13 -9.63 7.88 38.52
C LEU A 13 -8.20 7.32 38.61
N ALA A 14 -8.05 6.09 38.12
CA ALA A 14 -6.83 5.65 37.44
C ALA A 14 -7.22 4.78 36.22
N MET A 15 -7.97 5.36 35.29
CA MET A 15 -8.31 4.73 34.01
C MET A 15 -8.42 5.82 32.95
N CYS A 16 -7.32 6.54 32.72
CA CYS A 16 -7.26 7.64 31.77
C CYS A 16 -6.01 7.48 30.90
N CYS A 17 -6.25 7.50 29.59
CA CYS A 17 -5.27 7.76 28.53
C CYS A 17 -4.26 6.64 28.19
N LEU A 18 -4.78 5.53 27.64
CA LEU A 18 -4.08 4.78 26.58
C LEU A 18 -4.89 4.90 25.28
N PHE A 19 -5.17 6.14 24.86
CA PHE A 19 -5.48 6.39 23.46
C PHE A 19 -4.13 6.47 22.75
N LEU A 20 -3.68 5.30 22.31
CA LEU A 20 -2.58 5.14 21.37
C LEU A 20 -2.84 6.10 20.20
N LEU A 21 -1.95 7.06 20.04
CA LEU A 21 -1.85 7.88 18.83
C LEU A 21 -1.46 6.93 17.69
N SER A 22 -2.45 6.32 17.04
CA SER A 22 -2.22 5.64 15.77
C SER A 22 -2.00 6.72 14.72
N THR A 23 -0.74 7.07 14.47
CA THR A 23 -0.37 7.80 13.26
C THR A 23 -0.77 6.93 12.07
N PRO A 24 -1.48 7.45 11.06
CA PRO A 24 -1.71 6.69 9.83
C PRO A 24 -0.34 6.27 9.29
N ALA A 25 -0.21 5.00 8.89
CA ALA A 25 0.97 4.57 8.16
C ALA A 25 0.99 5.35 6.84
N SER A 26 2.00 6.20 6.68
CA SER A 26 2.22 6.95 5.45
C SER A 26 3.21 6.18 4.59
N ALA A 27 2.88 6.05 3.31
CA ALA A 27 3.65 5.32 2.32
C ALA A 27 4.09 6.27 1.20
N ALA A 28 5.33 6.10 0.75
CA ALA A 28 5.92 6.88 -0.31
C ALA A 28 5.96 6.06 -1.62
N LEU A 29 5.39 6.64 -2.69
CA LEU A 29 5.45 6.05 -4.03
C LEU A 29 6.83 6.25 -4.65
N ILE A 30 7.48 5.16 -5.03
CA ILE A 30 8.69 5.15 -5.82
C ILE A 30 8.34 4.85 -7.28
N THR A 31 9.04 5.51 -8.20
CA THR A 31 8.91 5.27 -9.64
C THR A 31 10.29 5.15 -10.28
N LEU A 32 10.50 4.07 -11.02
CA LEU A 32 11.70 3.83 -11.81
C LEU A 32 11.34 3.69 -13.29
N TYR A 33 11.93 4.55 -14.13
CA TYR A 33 11.77 4.46 -15.58
C TYR A 33 12.82 3.54 -16.19
N ILE A 34 12.38 2.63 -17.06
CA ILE A 34 13.23 1.68 -17.79
C ILE A 34 13.04 1.90 -19.28
N ASP A 35 14.10 2.37 -19.95
CA ASP A 35 14.09 2.67 -21.40
C ASP A 35 14.60 1.49 -22.23
N GLY A 36 14.01 1.30 -23.41
CA GLY A 36 14.49 0.38 -24.42
C GLY A 36 13.99 -1.06 -24.30
N TYR A 37 13.19 -1.38 -23.29
CA TYR A 37 12.77 -2.75 -23.00
C TYR A 37 11.26 -2.90 -22.88
N ASN A 38 10.79 -4.11 -23.21
CA ASN A 38 9.53 -4.62 -22.69
C ASN A 38 9.77 -5.22 -21.30
N ASP A 39 8.76 -5.17 -20.43
CA ASP A 39 8.80 -5.72 -19.08
C ASP A 39 8.99 -7.24 -19.13
N CYS A 40 7.97 -8.02 -19.48
CA CYS A 40 8.00 -9.48 -19.45
C CYS A 40 8.52 -10.14 -20.75
N ALA A 41 8.88 -9.34 -21.74
CA ALA A 41 9.47 -9.80 -23.00
C ALA A 41 10.88 -9.22 -23.22
N GLY A 42 11.60 -8.93 -22.14
CA GLY A 42 12.91 -8.30 -22.21
C GLY A 42 13.59 -8.14 -20.85
N TYR A 43 13.09 -7.21 -20.03
CA TYR A 43 13.80 -6.75 -18.84
C TYR A 43 13.67 -7.71 -17.65
N PHE A 44 12.46 -8.18 -17.36
CA PHE A 44 12.15 -9.06 -16.22
C PHE A 44 12.09 -10.54 -16.58
N GLY A 45 12.36 -10.90 -17.84
CA GLY A 45 12.28 -12.28 -18.31
C GLY A 45 11.92 -12.39 -19.79
N GLN A 46 11.69 -13.62 -20.23
CA GLN A 46 11.32 -13.98 -21.60
C GLN A 46 10.03 -14.79 -21.59
N GLY A 47 8.90 -14.09 -21.56
CA GLY A 47 7.57 -14.68 -21.48
C GLY A 47 6.93 -14.46 -20.11
N PHE A 48 5.60 -14.38 -20.12
CA PHE A 48 4.79 -13.99 -18.97
C PHE A 48 5.05 -14.89 -17.75
N ASP A 49 4.95 -16.21 -17.86
CA ASP A 49 5.13 -17.12 -16.71
C ASP A 49 6.51 -17.04 -16.03
N SER A 50 7.53 -16.58 -16.76
CA SER A 50 8.91 -16.40 -16.28
C SER A 50 9.24 -14.98 -15.83
N CYS A 51 8.27 -14.07 -15.88
CA CYS A 51 8.48 -12.65 -15.61
C CYS A 51 8.57 -12.40 -14.10
N SER A 52 9.69 -11.86 -13.64
CA SER A 52 9.93 -11.59 -12.21
C SER A 52 10.85 -10.39 -12.01
N ILE A 53 10.68 -9.73 -10.86
CA ILE A 53 11.44 -8.57 -10.47
C ILE A 53 12.67 -9.01 -9.68
N PHE A 54 13.80 -8.40 -10.04
CA PHE A 54 15.10 -8.56 -9.40
C PHE A 54 15.69 -7.16 -9.17
N ALA A 55 16.55 -7.03 -8.17
CA ALA A 55 17.33 -5.80 -7.98
C ALA A 55 18.63 -5.84 -8.78
N ALA A 56 19.13 -4.67 -9.19
CA ALA A 56 20.34 -4.59 -10.00
C ALA A 56 21.61 -5.11 -9.29
N ASP A 57 21.67 -4.98 -7.96
CA ASP A 57 22.78 -5.43 -7.12
C ASP A 57 22.61 -6.87 -6.59
N ALA A 58 21.43 -7.47 -6.81
CA ALA A 58 21.14 -8.87 -6.45
C ALA A 58 20.33 -9.58 -7.56
N PRO A 59 20.87 -9.72 -8.79
CA PRO A 59 20.13 -10.25 -9.94
C PRO A 59 19.78 -11.74 -9.82
N GLU A 60 20.39 -12.46 -8.87
CA GLU A 60 20.14 -13.88 -8.62
C GLU A 60 19.01 -14.12 -7.59
N ILE A 61 18.49 -13.06 -6.97
CA ILE A 61 17.47 -13.14 -5.93
C ILE A 61 16.14 -12.62 -6.49
N GLU A 62 15.20 -13.52 -6.74
CA GLU A 62 13.84 -13.16 -7.10
C GLU A 62 13.19 -12.38 -5.95
N ILE A 63 12.66 -11.18 -6.25
CA ILE A 63 11.97 -10.32 -5.27
C ILE A 63 10.46 -10.51 -5.37
N SER A 64 9.95 -10.63 -6.59
CA SER A 64 8.50 -10.60 -6.84
C SER A 64 8.18 -11.21 -8.21
N SER A 65 7.29 -12.20 -8.25
CA SER A 65 6.86 -12.82 -9.51
C SER A 65 5.56 -12.25 -10.04
N VAL A 66 5.37 -12.31 -11.36
CA VAL A 66 4.18 -11.76 -12.01
C VAL A 66 2.90 -12.48 -11.60
N ILE A 67 1.88 -11.69 -11.28
CA ILE A 67 0.52 -12.14 -10.97
C ILE A 67 -0.33 -12.09 -12.24
N ALA A 68 -0.46 -10.91 -12.82
CA ALA A 68 -1.41 -10.64 -13.88
C ALA A 68 -0.93 -9.48 -14.78
N LYS A 69 -1.44 -9.46 -16.00
CA LYS A 69 -1.24 -8.40 -16.99
C LYS A 69 -2.57 -8.08 -17.66
N PHE A 70 -2.87 -6.78 -17.83
CA PHE A 70 -4.12 -6.32 -18.43
C PHE A 70 -3.89 -5.18 -19.42
N GLY A 71 -4.60 -5.23 -20.55
CA GLY A 71 -4.44 -4.35 -21.70
C GLY A 71 -4.21 -5.16 -22.96
N ASP A 72 -3.03 -5.05 -23.55
CA ASP A 72 -2.65 -5.84 -24.72
C ASP A 72 -2.34 -7.30 -24.38
N GLY A 73 -3.37 -8.16 -24.47
CA GLY A 73 -3.29 -9.57 -24.15
C GLY A 73 -3.35 -9.81 -22.65
N ASN A 74 -4.57 -9.86 -22.10
CA ASN A 74 -4.81 -10.13 -20.69
C ASN A 74 -4.33 -11.55 -20.33
N GLU A 75 -3.55 -11.66 -19.28
CA GLU A 75 -2.90 -12.91 -18.84
C GLU A 75 -2.86 -12.94 -17.30
N THR A 76 -3.10 -14.11 -16.71
CA THR A 76 -2.90 -14.37 -15.28
C THR A 76 -1.99 -15.57 -15.09
N ASN A 77 -1.13 -15.55 -14.07
CA ASN A 77 -0.16 -16.61 -13.83
C ASN A 77 -0.82 -17.73 -13.02
N ALA A 78 -1.76 -18.45 -13.64
CA ALA A 78 -2.54 -19.51 -13.01
C ALA A 78 -1.68 -20.67 -12.49
N SER A 79 -0.44 -20.82 -12.98
CA SER A 79 0.50 -21.82 -12.47
C SER A 79 1.04 -21.47 -11.08
N LYS A 80 1.22 -20.18 -10.76
CA LYS A 80 1.66 -19.71 -9.44
C LYS A 80 0.48 -19.28 -8.55
N TYR A 81 -0.56 -18.69 -9.14
CA TYR A 81 -1.70 -18.08 -8.46
C TYR A 81 -3.01 -18.59 -9.08
N PRO A 82 -3.42 -19.84 -8.78
CA PRO A 82 -4.57 -20.47 -9.42
C PRO A 82 -5.92 -19.86 -9.03
N SER A 83 -5.98 -19.07 -7.95
CA SER A 83 -7.18 -18.35 -7.51
C SER A 83 -7.43 -17.06 -8.30
N ILE A 84 -6.38 -16.47 -8.91
CA ILE A 84 -6.47 -15.21 -9.64
C ILE A 84 -7.07 -15.44 -11.04
N ASP A 85 -8.25 -14.89 -11.27
CA ASP A 85 -8.92 -14.92 -12.58
C ASP A 85 -8.91 -13.57 -13.32
N GLY A 86 -8.48 -12.52 -12.63
CA GLY A 86 -8.32 -11.17 -13.12
C GLY A 86 -9.52 -10.26 -12.90
N SER A 87 -10.64 -10.78 -12.41
CA SER A 87 -11.82 -9.98 -12.04
C SER A 87 -11.60 -9.12 -10.78
N GLU A 88 -10.57 -9.43 -10.01
CA GLU A 88 -10.17 -8.74 -8.79
C GLU A 88 -9.57 -7.36 -9.09
N PHE A 89 -9.08 -7.15 -10.32
CA PHE A 89 -8.38 -5.94 -10.74
C PHE A 89 -9.31 -4.95 -11.45
N SER A 90 -9.19 -3.67 -11.09
CA SER A 90 -9.92 -2.58 -11.74
C SER A 90 -9.01 -1.39 -12.02
N PHE A 91 -9.10 -0.85 -13.22
CA PHE A 91 -8.44 0.40 -13.61
C PHE A 91 -9.12 0.99 -14.84
N THR A 92 -8.91 2.29 -15.09
CA THR A 92 -9.37 2.95 -16.32
C THR A 92 -8.18 3.15 -17.26
N PRO A 93 -8.22 2.65 -18.51
CA PRO A 93 -7.16 2.91 -19.47
C PRO A 93 -6.93 4.41 -19.73
N GLY A 94 -5.68 4.80 -19.97
CA GLY A 94 -5.30 6.19 -20.18
C GLY A 94 -3.79 6.38 -20.15
N THR A 95 -3.31 7.60 -19.92
CA THR A 95 -1.88 7.90 -19.75
C THR A 95 -1.46 8.00 -18.28
N SER A 96 -2.44 8.01 -17.37
CA SER A 96 -2.26 7.92 -15.92
C SER A 96 -3.58 7.50 -15.29
N GLY A 97 -3.52 6.97 -14.07
CA GLY A 97 -4.72 6.66 -13.31
C GLY A 97 -4.39 6.00 -11.99
N ASN A 98 -5.42 5.42 -11.39
CA ASN A 98 -5.26 4.50 -10.26
C ASN A 98 -5.73 3.11 -10.71
N TRP A 99 -5.19 2.10 -10.07
CA TRP A 99 -5.71 0.74 -10.09
C TRP A 99 -6.18 0.37 -8.68
N SER A 100 -7.08 -0.60 -8.60
CA SER A 100 -7.47 -1.26 -7.35
C SER A 100 -7.52 -2.77 -7.54
N TYR A 101 -7.32 -3.50 -6.46
CA TYR A 101 -7.26 -4.94 -6.41
C TYR A 101 -8.01 -5.43 -5.17
N THR A 102 -8.93 -6.38 -5.35
CA THR A 102 -9.70 -6.98 -4.26
C THR A 102 -9.32 -8.45 -4.13
N PRO A 103 -8.30 -8.81 -3.33
CA PRO A 103 -7.87 -10.20 -3.21
C PRO A 103 -8.99 -11.08 -2.64
N GLU A 104 -9.13 -12.28 -3.20
CA GLU A 104 -10.08 -13.30 -2.73
C GLU A 104 -9.36 -14.58 -2.30
N GLY A 105 -9.75 -15.14 -1.14
CA GLY A 105 -9.19 -16.41 -0.66
C GLY A 105 -7.69 -16.33 -0.35
N ASP A 106 -6.89 -17.13 -1.06
CA ASP A 106 -5.43 -17.26 -0.89
C ASP A 106 -4.63 -16.38 -1.88
N ASP A 107 -5.30 -15.38 -2.42
CA ASP A 107 -4.76 -14.45 -3.38
C ASP A 107 -3.53 -13.67 -2.86
N PRO A 108 -2.47 -13.53 -3.69
CA PRO A 108 -1.30 -12.71 -3.36
C PRO A 108 -1.64 -11.23 -3.24
N GLY A 109 -0.96 -10.50 -2.37
CA GLY A 109 -0.98 -9.04 -2.44
C GLY A 109 -0.03 -8.49 -3.52
N VAL A 110 -0.24 -7.23 -3.92
CA VAL A 110 0.59 -6.57 -4.94
C VAL A 110 1.71 -5.76 -4.27
N ARG A 111 2.98 -5.99 -4.62
CA ARG A 111 4.11 -5.15 -4.17
C ARG A 111 4.62 -4.19 -5.24
N PHE A 112 4.50 -4.61 -6.49
CA PHE A 112 4.97 -3.83 -7.62
C PHE A 112 3.94 -3.85 -8.74
N TRP A 113 3.91 -2.77 -9.50
CA TRP A 113 3.15 -2.70 -10.74
C TRP A 113 3.93 -1.93 -11.80
N VAL A 114 3.64 -2.23 -13.06
CA VAL A 114 4.29 -1.66 -14.23
C VAL A 114 3.27 -1.00 -15.13
N ALA A 115 3.57 0.19 -15.63
CA ALA A 115 2.85 0.80 -16.75
C ALA A 115 3.72 0.80 -18.01
N LYS A 116 3.42 -0.10 -18.95
CA LYS A 116 4.13 -0.22 -20.22
C LYS A 116 3.53 0.73 -21.25
N ALA A 117 4.36 1.55 -21.87
CA ALA A 117 3.95 2.38 -23.01
C ALA A 117 5.13 2.76 -23.91
N GLY A 118 4.93 2.77 -25.22
CA GLY A 118 6.00 3.09 -26.16
C GLY A 118 7.22 2.16 -25.99
N ASN A 119 8.43 2.74 -25.96
CA ASN A 119 9.70 2.00 -25.96
C ASN A 119 10.23 1.62 -24.56
N GLY A 120 9.46 1.88 -23.50
CA GLY A 120 9.90 1.61 -22.14
C GLY A 120 8.72 1.50 -21.18
N PHE A 121 8.99 1.44 -19.89
CA PHE A 121 7.95 1.35 -18.87
C PHE A 121 8.35 2.04 -17.58
N ASN A 122 7.35 2.39 -16.77
CA ASN A 122 7.56 2.82 -15.40
C ASN A 122 7.23 1.63 -14.48
N LEU A 123 8.17 1.30 -13.60
CA LEU A 123 7.98 0.41 -12.46
C LEU A 123 7.62 1.24 -11.23
N PHE A 124 6.64 0.77 -10.47
CA PHE A 124 6.14 1.43 -9.27
C PHE A 124 6.12 0.46 -8.09
N TRP A 125 6.37 1.00 -6.91
CA TRP A 125 6.13 0.35 -5.63
C TRP A 125 6.03 1.40 -4.53
N GLU A 126 5.48 1.01 -3.39
CA GLU A 126 5.39 1.86 -2.21
C GLU A 126 6.30 1.33 -1.10
N VAL A 127 6.90 2.23 -0.34
CA VAL A 127 7.68 1.91 0.85
C VAL A 127 7.19 2.75 2.02
N SER A 128 7.52 2.36 3.25
CA SER A 128 7.22 3.20 4.41
C SER A 128 7.97 4.54 4.32
N ASP A 129 7.42 5.59 4.92
CA ASP A 129 8.15 6.87 5.03
C ASP A 129 9.49 6.73 5.78
N GLU A 130 9.62 5.75 6.68
CA GLU A 130 10.87 5.45 7.36
C GLU A 130 11.92 4.95 6.37
N ASP A 131 11.57 3.93 5.56
CA ASP A 131 12.46 3.37 4.54
C ASP A 131 12.77 4.37 3.42
N PHE A 132 11.81 5.22 3.06
CA PHE A 132 11.99 6.29 2.08
C PHE A 132 13.01 7.35 2.54
N ASN A 133 12.95 7.72 3.83
CA ASN A 133 13.85 8.72 4.41
C ASN A 133 15.18 8.12 4.89
N ALA A 134 15.29 6.79 4.98
CA ALA A 134 16.51 6.09 5.32
C ALA A 134 17.52 6.17 4.16
N THR A 135 18.65 6.84 4.40
CA THR A 135 19.68 7.09 3.38
C THR A 135 20.31 5.81 2.80
N ASP A 136 20.24 4.71 3.53
CA ASP A 136 20.79 3.38 3.22
C ASP A 136 19.74 2.40 2.66
N VAL A 137 18.45 2.76 2.65
CA VAL A 137 17.37 1.93 2.11
C VAL A 137 16.90 2.49 0.77
N CYS A 138 15.98 3.47 0.73
CA CYS A 138 15.37 3.97 -0.50
C CYS A 138 15.71 5.43 -0.82
N ASN A 139 16.96 5.71 -1.18
CA ASN A 139 17.33 7.05 -1.68
C ASN A 139 17.02 7.19 -3.19
N MET A 140 16.00 8.00 -3.52
CA MET A 140 15.38 8.27 -4.85
C MET A 140 16.32 8.70 -6.01
N GLY A 141 17.64 8.71 -5.83
CA GLY A 141 18.61 9.02 -6.89
C GLY A 141 19.62 7.91 -7.19
N THR A 142 19.94 7.04 -6.23
CA THR A 142 21.04 6.05 -6.35
C THR A 142 20.64 4.64 -5.93
N ASN A 143 19.69 4.50 -5.00
CA ASN A 143 19.41 3.22 -4.35
C ASN A 143 18.02 2.65 -4.69
N ALA A 144 17.24 3.29 -5.57
CA ALA A 144 15.89 2.82 -5.90
C ALA A 144 15.87 1.41 -6.50
N ASN A 145 16.91 1.00 -7.24
CA ASN A 145 17.03 -0.34 -7.84
C ASN A 145 18.04 -1.22 -7.08
N THR A 146 18.04 -1.14 -5.75
CA THR A 146 18.84 -2.02 -4.88
C THR A 146 17.95 -3.02 -4.17
N TYR A 147 18.53 -4.16 -3.78
CA TYR A 147 17.81 -5.21 -3.08
C TYR A 147 17.23 -4.68 -1.78
N ALA A 148 17.97 -3.85 -1.04
CA ALA A 148 17.48 -3.25 0.20
C ALA A 148 16.21 -2.42 -0.02
N CYS A 149 16.20 -1.53 -1.02
CA CYS A 149 15.04 -0.68 -1.29
C CYS A 149 13.84 -1.48 -1.83
N MET A 150 14.08 -2.34 -2.82
CA MET A 150 13.00 -3.10 -3.45
C MET A 150 12.43 -4.14 -2.48
N ASN A 151 13.25 -4.73 -1.62
CA ASN A 151 12.76 -5.65 -0.60
C ASN A 151 11.93 -4.96 0.50
N ALA A 152 12.08 -3.64 0.69
CA ALA A 152 11.23 -2.84 1.57
C ALA A 152 9.85 -2.51 0.97
N ALA A 153 9.56 -2.93 -0.27
CA ALA A 153 8.27 -2.68 -0.92
C ALA A 153 7.11 -3.26 -0.10
N LEU A 154 6.16 -2.39 0.22
CA LEU A 154 4.91 -2.71 0.91
C LEU A 154 3.97 -3.47 -0.01
N THR A 155 3.14 -4.31 0.59
CA THR A 155 2.01 -4.94 -0.09
C THR A 155 0.81 -3.99 -0.06
N VAL A 156 0.27 -3.67 -1.24
CA VAL A 156 -0.82 -2.71 -1.45
C VAL A 156 -1.97 -3.33 -2.26
N THR A 157 -3.17 -2.76 -2.12
CA THR A 157 -4.39 -3.15 -2.87
C THR A 157 -4.85 -2.06 -3.83
N SER A 158 -4.16 -0.94 -3.89
CA SER A 158 -4.38 0.11 -4.89
C SER A 158 -3.09 0.85 -5.13
N GLY A 159 -3.01 1.58 -6.24
CA GLY A 159 -1.81 2.34 -6.56
C GLY A 159 -2.00 3.30 -7.71
N TYR A 160 -1.23 4.37 -7.69
CA TYR A 160 -1.16 5.33 -8.79
C TYR A 160 -0.23 4.82 -9.89
N TRP A 161 -0.55 5.10 -11.15
CA TRP A 161 0.32 4.79 -12.27
C TRP A 161 0.30 5.90 -13.31
N ILE A 162 1.38 5.94 -14.08
CA ILE A 162 1.56 6.89 -15.17
C ILE A 162 2.43 6.30 -16.26
N THR A 163 2.13 6.56 -17.52
CA THR A 163 2.92 6.04 -18.64
C THR A 163 4.20 6.84 -18.86
N PRO A 164 5.26 6.23 -19.39
CA PRO A 164 6.45 6.95 -19.82
C PRO A 164 6.18 8.06 -20.84
N LEU A 165 7.11 9.01 -20.91
CA LEU A 165 7.15 9.97 -22.01
C LEU A 165 7.69 9.30 -23.28
N ASN A 166 7.10 9.64 -24.41
CA ASN A 166 7.62 9.31 -25.73
C ASN A 166 8.75 10.29 -26.12
N ARG A 167 9.40 10.03 -27.27
CA ARG A 167 10.48 10.90 -27.79
C ARG A 167 10.05 12.35 -28.06
N GLY A 168 8.75 12.61 -28.19
CA GLY A 168 8.18 13.95 -28.35
C GLY A 168 7.84 14.64 -27.03
N GLY A 169 8.19 14.06 -25.87
CA GLY A 169 7.89 14.61 -24.55
C GLY A 169 6.43 14.51 -24.14
N GLN A 170 5.59 13.79 -24.91
CA GLN A 170 4.20 13.51 -24.58
C GLN A 170 4.08 12.14 -23.93
N ARG A 171 3.07 11.91 -23.11
CA ARG A 171 2.80 10.58 -22.54
C ARG A 171 2.42 9.62 -23.67
N ALA A 172 3.02 8.43 -23.68
CA ALA A 172 2.60 7.37 -24.58
C ALA A 172 1.30 6.72 -24.06
N ASP A 173 0.45 6.23 -24.97
CA ASP A 173 -0.74 5.48 -24.59
C ASP A 173 -0.35 4.16 -23.91
N LEU A 174 -1.08 3.81 -22.85
CA LEU A 174 -0.87 2.58 -22.10
C LEU A 174 -1.04 1.36 -23.01
N SER A 175 -0.01 0.51 -23.07
CA SER A 175 -0.08 -0.81 -23.70
C SER A 175 -0.70 -1.82 -22.73
N HIS A 176 -0.18 -1.87 -21.50
CA HIS A 176 -0.73 -2.72 -20.44
C HIS A 176 -0.23 -2.30 -19.06
N LEU A 177 -0.94 -2.76 -18.04
CA LEU A 177 -0.47 -2.83 -16.66
C LEU A 177 -0.07 -4.26 -16.33
N THR A 178 1.04 -4.43 -15.63
CA THR A 178 1.51 -5.73 -15.11
C THR A 178 1.66 -5.63 -13.59
N PHE A 179 1.22 -6.65 -12.85
CA PHE A 179 1.18 -6.70 -11.40
C PHE A 179 2.05 -7.83 -10.88
N TYR A 180 2.76 -7.61 -9.77
CA TYR A 180 3.70 -8.60 -9.20
C TYR A 180 3.49 -8.78 -7.69
N ASN A 181 3.73 -10.01 -7.23
CA ASN A 181 3.39 -10.52 -5.89
C ASN A 181 4.29 -10.02 -4.75
N GLY A 182 3.72 -9.88 -3.55
CA GLY A 182 4.46 -10.07 -2.30
C GLY A 182 4.32 -11.47 -1.72
N GLU A 183 5.37 -12.28 -1.81
CA GLU A 183 5.46 -13.42 -0.90
C GLU A 183 5.45 -12.93 0.54
N GLY A 184 4.56 -13.49 1.36
CA GLY A 184 4.80 -13.59 2.81
C GLY A 184 3.75 -12.98 3.72
N ASP A 185 3.06 -11.91 3.35
CA ASP A 185 2.12 -11.26 4.25
C ASP A 185 0.90 -10.79 3.46
N VAL A 186 -0.27 -11.35 3.81
CA VAL A 186 -1.56 -10.72 3.52
C VAL A 186 -1.39 -9.24 3.89
N PRO A 187 -1.61 -8.28 2.96
CA PRO A 187 -1.45 -6.87 3.28
C PRO A 187 -2.23 -6.62 4.57
N PRO A 188 -1.67 -5.90 5.56
CA PRO A 188 -2.42 -5.58 6.76
C PRO A 188 -3.74 -4.99 6.27
N GLN A 189 -4.84 -5.71 6.50
CA GLN A 189 -6.15 -5.28 6.03
C GLN A 189 -6.26 -3.83 6.45
N GLU A 190 -6.47 -2.91 5.50
CA GLU A 190 -6.90 -1.57 5.83
C GLU A 190 -8.16 -1.78 6.66
N VAL A 191 -8.02 -1.67 7.99
CA VAL A 191 -9.14 -1.80 8.89
C VAL A 191 -10.09 -0.73 8.41
N PRO A 192 -11.28 -1.09 7.88
CA PRO A 192 -12.22 -0.11 7.37
C PRO A 192 -12.34 0.93 8.47
N GLU A 193 -12.03 2.19 8.17
CA GLU A 193 -12.10 3.26 9.16
C GLU A 193 -13.56 3.38 9.59
N THR A 194 -13.94 2.55 10.56
CA THR A 194 -15.32 2.25 10.88
C THR A 194 -15.74 3.39 11.76
N ASN A 195 -16.14 4.49 11.13
CA ASN A 195 -16.86 5.56 11.81
C ASN A 195 -16.13 6.07 13.06
N SER A 196 -14.80 6.07 13.09
CA SER A 196 -14.00 6.62 14.21
C SER A 196 -14.39 8.07 14.48
N TRP A 197 -14.76 8.81 13.42
CA TRP A 197 -15.38 10.15 13.51
C TRP A 197 -16.74 10.16 14.18
N LEU A 198 -17.59 9.16 13.93
CA LEU A 198 -18.90 9.01 14.58
C LEU A 198 -18.73 8.70 16.07
N LEU A 199 -17.80 7.79 16.42
CA LEU A 199 -17.48 7.45 17.81
C LEU A 199 -16.88 8.64 18.56
N LEU A 200 -15.97 9.40 17.93
CA LEU A 200 -15.43 10.64 18.48
C LEU A 200 -16.53 11.70 18.66
N GLY A 201 -17.44 11.84 17.69
CA GLY A 201 -18.58 12.75 17.76
C GLY A 201 -19.54 12.40 18.90
N VAL A 202 -19.88 11.12 19.08
CA VAL A 202 -20.77 10.66 20.16
C VAL A 202 -20.10 10.80 21.53
N ALA A 203 -18.80 10.54 21.64
CA ALA A 203 -18.05 10.72 22.89
C ALA A 203 -18.04 12.19 23.35
N LEU A 204 -17.81 13.13 22.43
CA LEU A 204 -17.83 14.57 22.76
C LEU A 204 -19.22 15.06 23.16
N LEU A 205 -20.28 14.59 22.49
CA LEU A 205 -21.66 14.93 22.84
C LEU A 205 -22.04 14.44 24.24
N SER A 206 -21.67 13.22 24.62
CA SER A 206 -21.99 12.67 25.94
C SER A 206 -21.33 13.42 27.10
N LEU A 207 -20.11 13.96 26.91
CA LEU A 207 -19.43 14.82 27.90
C LEU A 207 -20.17 16.14 28.15
N THR A 208 -20.70 16.77 27.10
CA THR A 208 -21.43 18.05 27.23
C THR A 208 -22.78 17.91 27.94
N VAL A 209 -23.42 16.74 27.83
CA VAL A 209 -24.67 16.44 28.54
C VAL A 209 -24.39 16.12 30.02
N TYR A 210 -23.28 15.45 30.31
CA TYR A 210 -22.91 15.10 31.69
C TYR A 210 -22.50 16.32 32.53
N SER A 211 -21.87 17.33 31.92
CA SER A 211 -21.38 18.52 32.64
C SER A 211 -22.48 19.50 33.10
N ARG A 212 -23.76 19.24 32.79
CA ARG A 212 -24.89 20.12 33.15
C ARG A 212 -25.73 19.62 34.33
N ARG A 213 -25.15 18.87 35.27
CA ARG A 213 -25.86 18.54 36.52
C ARG A 213 -25.84 19.74 37.48
N PRO A 214 -26.98 20.37 37.79
CA PRO A 214 -27.02 21.46 38.76
C PRO A 214 -26.70 20.93 40.16
N CYS A 215 -25.75 21.58 40.82
CA CYS A 215 -25.43 21.34 42.22
C CYS A 215 -26.60 21.86 43.06
N THR A 216 -27.42 20.97 43.60
CA THR A 216 -28.43 21.31 44.61
C THR A 216 -27.70 21.65 45.91
N THR A 217 -27.64 22.94 46.23
CA THR A 217 -27.23 23.44 47.54
C THR A 217 -28.42 23.34 48.49
N ASP A 218 -28.30 22.46 49.49
CA ASP A 218 -29.12 22.48 50.72
C ASP A 218 -28.59 23.55 51.70
#